data_AF-A0A2V6D5G6-F1
#
_entry.id   AF-A0A2V6D5G6-F1
#
_cell.length_a   1.000
_cell.length_b   1.000
_cell.length_c   1.000
_cell.angle_alpha   90.00
_cell.angle_beta   90.00
_cell.angle_gamma   90.00
#
_symmetry.space_group_name_H-M   'P 1'
#
loop_
_entity.id
_entity.type
_entity.pdbx_description
1 polymer ?
#
loop_
_entity_poly.entity_id
_entity_poly.type
_entity_poly.pdbx_seq_one_letter_code
_entity_poly.pdbx_strand_id
1 'polypeptide(L)'
;MVAELDRAEQKVEDASAALRKELSLRDLVLTQILFVVGSSWVGAAAKLGQAHLVFWLLAIVFFYIPQAAVVIYLNRLMPLEGGLYQWAKLGFNEFVGFIVAWNLWLLSISVIALGGMFVTTNLSYALGQSWMPNNKWCVSLISCALVLGLGWSGVRGLSLGKWVHNIGAFAMLLVYGALIILPFFALARGELKEYHPLQIAAPAMSIFYCFNIFSKLAVGALSGFEYVAILAGETRAPARDIGRSV
;
A
#
# COMPACT_ATOMS: atom_id res chain seq x y z
N MET A 1 18.60 29.22 -7.94
CA MET A 1 18.27 28.10 -7.04
C MET A 1 16.98 28.34 -6.26
N VAL A 2 16.92 29.13 -5.17
CA VAL A 2 15.66 29.30 -4.38
C VAL A 2 14.52 29.88 -5.23
N ALA A 3 14.74 31.00 -5.92
CA ALA A 3 13.71 31.61 -6.79
C ALA A 3 13.31 30.75 -8.01
N GLU A 4 14.12 29.76 -8.39
CA GLU A 4 13.77 28.81 -9.46
C GLU A 4 12.95 27.64 -8.93
N LEU A 5 13.25 27.17 -7.72
CA LEU A 5 12.44 26.19 -6.99
C LEU A 5 11.06 26.76 -6.70
N ASP A 6 10.97 27.97 -6.14
CA ASP A 6 9.69 28.63 -5.85
C ASP A 6 8.81 28.75 -7.12
N ARG A 7 9.42 29.09 -8.26
CA ARG A 7 8.71 29.13 -9.56
C ARG A 7 8.28 27.75 -10.05
N ALA A 8 9.06 26.71 -9.80
CA ALA A 8 8.71 25.35 -10.19
C ALA A 8 7.57 24.81 -9.32
N GLU A 9 7.60 25.07 -8.02
CA GLU A 9 6.53 24.73 -7.08
C GLU A 9 5.22 25.44 -7.46
N GLN A 10 5.28 26.76 -7.70
CA GLN A 10 4.11 27.55 -8.11
C GLN A 10 3.45 26.99 -9.37
N LYS A 11 4.24 26.57 -10.37
CA LYS A 11 3.70 25.96 -11.60
C LYS A 11 2.94 24.66 -11.32
N VAL A 12 3.41 23.84 -10.37
CA VAL A 12 2.73 22.60 -9.99
C VAL A 12 1.43 22.91 -9.25
N GLU A 13 1.45 23.89 -8.34
CA GLU A 13 0.24 24.35 -7.65
C GLU A 13 -0.81 24.90 -8.61
N ASP A 14 -0.40 25.76 -9.55
CA ASP A 14 -1.28 26.35 -10.56
C ASP A 14 -1.92 25.29 -11.46
N ALA A 15 -1.14 24.28 -11.89
CA ALA A 15 -1.65 23.16 -12.66
C ALA A 15 -2.63 22.29 -11.85
N SER A 16 -2.42 22.18 -10.55
CA SER A 16 -3.25 21.39 -9.63
C SER A 16 -4.50 22.14 -9.15
N ALA A 17 -4.58 23.46 -9.35
CA ALA A 17 -5.70 24.28 -8.88
C ALA A 17 -7.05 23.89 -9.49
N ALA A 18 -7.04 23.27 -10.69
CA ALA A 18 -8.23 22.76 -11.35
C ALA A 18 -8.77 21.45 -10.72
N LEU A 19 -7.96 20.76 -9.90
CA LEU A 19 -8.33 19.49 -9.27
C LEU A 19 -9.32 19.71 -8.13
N ARG A 20 -10.29 18.81 -8.00
CA ARG A 20 -11.28 18.87 -6.91
C ARG A 20 -10.68 18.29 -5.63
N LYS A 21 -10.74 19.07 -4.55
CA LYS A 21 -10.23 18.66 -3.22
C LYS A 21 -11.20 17.71 -2.51
N GLU A 22 -11.31 16.49 -3.01
CA GLU A 22 -12.29 15.50 -2.55
C GLU A 22 -11.79 14.61 -1.40
N LEU A 23 -10.46 14.51 -1.22
CA LEU A 23 -9.85 13.66 -0.20
C LEU A 23 -9.74 14.34 1.16
N SER A 24 -10.21 13.64 2.19
CA SER A 24 -10.06 13.99 3.60
C SER A 24 -9.06 13.06 4.29
N LEU A 25 -8.61 13.42 5.49
CA LEU A 25 -7.74 12.58 6.31
C LEU A 25 -8.22 11.13 6.44
N ARG A 26 -9.54 10.91 6.60
CA ARG A 26 -10.10 9.55 6.71
C ARG A 26 -9.90 8.74 5.44
N ASP A 27 -10.09 9.36 4.27
CA ASP A 27 -9.93 8.70 2.98
C ASP A 27 -8.45 8.35 2.73
N LEU A 28 -7.53 9.21 3.18
CA LEU A 28 -6.10 8.96 3.11
C LEU A 28 -5.69 7.79 4.00
N VAL A 29 -6.14 7.75 5.26
CA VAL A 29 -5.87 6.62 6.17
C VAL A 29 -6.38 5.30 5.59
N LEU A 30 -7.61 5.28 5.07
CA LEU A 30 -8.19 4.08 4.47
C LEU A 30 -7.44 3.64 3.21
N THR A 31 -7.02 4.59 2.37
CA THR A 31 -6.19 4.32 1.19
C THR A 31 -4.83 3.75 1.58
N GLN A 32 -4.17 4.30 2.60
CA GLN A 32 -2.90 3.77 3.08
C GLN A 32 -3.02 2.35 3.62
N ILE A 33 -4.08 2.05 4.38
CA ILE A 33 -4.36 0.69 4.86
C ILE A 33 -4.43 -0.28 3.68
N LEU A 34 -5.10 0.10 2.59
CA LEU A 34 -5.18 -0.74 1.39
C LEU A 34 -3.84 -0.94 0.68
N PHE A 35 -2.94 0.04 0.71
CA PHE A 35 -1.63 -0.08 0.07
C PHE A 35 -0.64 -0.90 0.90
N VAL A 36 -0.68 -0.78 2.23
CA VAL A 36 0.29 -1.40 3.13
C VAL A 36 -0.14 -2.82 3.51
N VAL A 37 -1.42 -3.04 3.82
CA VAL A 37 -1.87 -4.33 4.33
C VAL A 37 -1.98 -5.34 3.19
N GLY A 38 -1.20 -6.41 3.24
CA GLY A 38 -1.21 -7.47 2.23
C GLY A 38 -1.06 -8.88 2.83
N SER A 39 -1.96 -9.80 2.48
CA SER A 39 -1.97 -11.17 3.03
C SER A 39 -0.75 -11.98 2.60
N SER A 40 -0.20 -11.69 1.41
CA SER A 40 1.02 -12.32 0.89
C SER A 40 2.21 -12.15 1.84
N TRP A 41 2.31 -11.02 2.54
CA TRP A 41 3.41 -10.72 3.46
C TRP A 41 3.27 -11.44 4.78
N VAL A 42 2.05 -11.65 5.26
CA VAL A 42 1.75 -12.48 6.44
C VAL A 42 2.22 -13.92 6.19
N GLY A 43 1.91 -14.47 5.01
CA GLY A 43 2.38 -15.80 4.62
C GLY A 43 3.91 -15.88 4.47
N ALA A 44 4.56 -14.82 3.98
CA ALA A 44 6.02 -14.75 3.93
C ALA A 44 6.64 -14.72 5.34
N ALA A 45 6.09 -13.91 6.25
CA ALA A 45 6.52 -13.82 7.63
C ALA A 45 6.37 -15.15 8.37
N ALA A 46 5.25 -15.86 8.14
CA ALA A 46 4.97 -17.16 8.77
C ALA A 46 6.05 -18.21 8.49
N LYS A 47 6.81 -18.09 7.39
CA LYS A 47 7.93 -18.99 7.09
C LYS A 47 9.10 -18.89 8.07
N LEU A 48 9.18 -17.81 8.86
CA LEU A 48 10.14 -17.67 9.96
C LEU A 48 9.67 -18.36 11.26
N GLY A 49 8.45 -18.92 11.28
CA GLY A 49 7.86 -19.48 12.49
C GLY A 49 7.80 -18.43 13.60
N GLN A 50 8.04 -18.85 14.84
CA GLN A 50 7.95 -17.98 16.03
C GLN A 50 8.88 -16.75 16.02
N ALA A 51 9.90 -16.73 15.16
CA ALA A 51 10.81 -15.59 15.07
C ALA A 51 10.21 -14.41 14.28
N HIS A 52 9.10 -14.60 13.56
CA HIS A 52 8.56 -13.59 12.63
C HIS A 52 8.27 -12.23 13.29
N LEU A 53 7.87 -12.21 14.56
CA LEU A 53 7.55 -10.99 15.29
C LEU A 53 8.75 -10.05 15.39
N VAL A 54 9.93 -10.60 15.70
CA VAL A 54 11.18 -9.82 15.81
C VAL A 54 11.49 -9.16 14.47
N PHE A 55 11.30 -9.87 13.35
CA PHE A 55 11.55 -9.32 12.02
C PHE A 55 10.56 -8.22 11.62
N TRP A 56 9.30 -8.31 12.03
CA TRP A 56 8.35 -7.21 11.87
C TRP A 56 8.77 -5.98 12.67
N LEU A 57 9.17 -6.15 13.94
CA LEU A 57 9.63 -5.05 14.78
C LEU A 57 10.89 -4.40 14.21
N LEU A 58 11.86 -5.20 13.76
CA LEU A 58 13.05 -4.70 13.09
C LEU A 58 12.69 -3.93 11.81
N ALA A 59 11.77 -4.44 11.00
CA ALA A 59 11.35 -3.78 9.77
C ALA A 59 10.65 -2.44 10.07
N ILE A 60 9.84 -2.39 11.13
CA ILE A 60 9.20 -1.15 11.58
C ILE A 60 10.26 -0.13 12.02
N VAL A 61 11.19 -0.54 12.87
CA VAL A 61 12.20 0.37 13.46
C VAL A 61 13.22 0.85 12.44
N PHE A 62 13.72 -0.05 11.59
CA PHE A 62 14.83 0.26 10.69
C PHE A 62 14.40 0.71 9.29
N PHE A 63 13.14 0.50 8.91
CA PHE A 63 12.65 0.87 7.58
C PHE A 63 11.43 1.78 7.63
N TYR A 64 10.33 1.32 8.24
CA TYR A 64 9.07 2.07 8.23
C TYR A 64 9.19 3.42 8.94
N ILE A 65 9.70 3.47 10.18
CA ILE A 65 9.81 4.72 10.95
C ILE A 65 10.72 5.75 10.24
N PRO A 66 11.94 5.39 9.80
CA PRO A 66 12.78 6.32 9.03
C PRO A 66 12.10 6.80 7.74
N GLN A 67 11.46 5.90 6.99
CA GLN A 67 10.75 6.25 5.77
C GLN A 67 9.56 7.19 6.04
N ALA A 68 8.77 6.89 7.08
CA ALA A 68 7.65 7.70 7.51
C ALA A 68 8.10 9.11 7.89
N ALA A 69 9.21 9.23 8.64
CA ALA A 69 9.78 10.53 8.98
C ALA A 69 10.16 11.35 7.73
N VAL A 70 10.80 10.71 6.74
CA VAL A 70 11.16 11.37 5.47
C VAL A 70 9.93 11.80 4.69
N VAL A 71 8.93 10.92 4.56
CA VAL A 71 7.68 11.21 3.84
C VAL A 71 6.91 12.34 4.51
N ILE A 72 6.78 12.33 5.84
CA ILE A 72 6.12 13.40 6.60
C ILE A 72 6.88 14.71 6.43
N TYR A 73 8.21 14.70 6.49
CA TYR A 73 9.04 15.88 6.31
C TYR A 73 8.89 16.48 4.90
N LEU A 74 9.08 15.67 3.86
CA LEU A 74 9.00 16.11 2.46
C LEU A 74 7.60 16.57 2.10
N ASN A 75 6.56 15.88 2.57
CA ASN A 75 5.19 16.31 2.32
C ASN A 75 4.83 17.63 3.02
N ARG A 76 5.41 17.91 4.20
CA ARG A 76 5.23 19.22 4.85
C ARG A 76 5.94 20.33 4.12
N LEU A 77 7.12 20.03 3.55
CA LEU A 77 7.94 20.99 2.82
C LEU A 77 7.38 21.29 1.43
N MET A 78 7.00 20.24 0.69
CA MET A 78 6.54 20.26 -0.70
C MET A 78 5.24 19.45 -0.84
N PRO A 79 4.08 19.98 -0.41
CA PRO A 79 2.77 19.33 -0.50
C PRO A 79 2.20 19.38 -1.93
N LEU A 80 3.00 18.93 -2.91
CA LEU A 80 2.76 19.11 -4.33
C LEU A 80 2.17 17.84 -4.96
N GLU A 81 1.25 18.03 -5.91
CA GLU A 81 0.69 16.94 -6.71
C GLU A 81 1.79 16.18 -7.47
N GLY A 82 1.70 14.86 -7.46
CA GLY A 82 2.74 13.96 -7.98
C GLY A 82 3.75 13.46 -6.93
N GLY A 83 3.71 13.99 -5.70
CA GLY A 83 4.38 13.44 -4.52
C GLY A 83 5.85 13.09 -4.76
N LEU A 84 6.18 11.79 -4.73
CA LEU A 84 7.54 11.27 -4.88
C LEU A 84 8.25 11.79 -6.14
N TYR A 85 7.53 11.90 -7.26
CA TYR A 85 8.09 12.43 -8.50
C TYR A 85 8.59 13.87 -8.31
N GLN A 86 7.77 14.72 -7.67
CA GLN A 86 8.13 16.12 -7.44
C GLN A 86 9.27 16.23 -6.44
N TRP A 87 9.24 15.46 -5.35
CA TRP A 87 10.32 15.48 -4.36
C TRP A 87 11.66 15.10 -4.97
N ALA A 88 11.67 14.08 -5.83
CA ALA A 88 12.88 13.65 -6.54
C ALA A 88 13.32 14.68 -7.59
N LYS A 89 12.37 15.26 -8.34
CA LYS A 89 12.65 16.29 -9.35
C LYS A 89 13.25 17.56 -8.75
N LEU A 90 12.65 18.06 -7.68
CA LEU A 90 13.05 19.29 -7.00
C LEU A 90 14.29 19.09 -6.13
N GLY A 91 14.40 17.93 -5.48
CA GLY A 91 15.54 17.61 -4.61
C GLY A 91 16.82 17.24 -5.36
N PHE A 92 16.71 16.64 -6.55
CA PHE A 92 17.86 16.23 -7.36
C PHE A 92 17.88 16.90 -8.73
N ASN A 93 17.10 16.37 -9.68
CA ASN A 93 16.95 16.90 -11.03
C ASN A 93 15.81 16.16 -11.77
N GLU A 94 15.48 16.64 -12.97
CA GLU A 94 14.41 16.08 -13.80
C GLU A 94 14.64 14.61 -14.21
N PHE A 95 15.88 14.17 -14.40
CA PHE A 95 16.17 12.78 -14.74
C PHE A 95 15.87 11.83 -13.56
N VAL A 96 16.27 12.19 -12.34
CA VAL A 96 15.96 11.39 -11.15
C VAL A 96 14.44 11.35 -10.91
N GLY A 97 13.76 12.49 -11.07
CA GLY A 97 12.30 12.54 -11.06
C GLY A 97 11.69 11.58 -12.08
N PHE A 98 12.14 11.63 -13.33
CA PHE A 98 11.68 10.72 -14.38
C PHE A 98 11.88 9.24 -14.00
N ILE A 99 13.05 8.87 -13.49
CA ILE A 99 13.31 7.48 -13.07
C ILE A 99 12.36 7.05 -11.95
N VAL A 100 12.05 7.93 -10.98
CA VAL A 100 11.07 7.64 -9.93
C VAL A 100 9.67 7.41 -10.52
N ALA A 101 9.19 8.33 -11.36
CA ALA A 101 7.89 8.18 -12.01
C ALA A 101 7.82 6.92 -12.90
N TRP A 102 8.89 6.61 -13.62
CA TRP A 102 8.99 5.43 -14.47
C TRP A 102 8.90 4.14 -13.65
N ASN A 103 9.61 4.08 -12.51
CA ASN A 103 9.53 2.93 -11.60
C ASN A 103 8.11 2.77 -11.01
N LEU A 104 7.47 3.86 -10.59
CA LEU A 104 6.09 3.84 -10.09
C LEU A 104 5.10 3.36 -11.15
N TRP A 105 5.31 3.78 -12.40
CA TRP A 105 4.49 3.34 -13.52
C TRP A 105 4.65 1.83 -13.81
N LEU A 106 5.88 1.33 -13.86
CA LEU A 106 6.15 -0.11 -14.00
C LEU A 106 5.60 -0.93 -12.83
N LEU A 107 5.73 -0.42 -11.61
CA LEU A 107 5.15 -1.03 -10.41
C LEU A 107 3.63 -1.12 -10.55
N SER A 108 2.97 -0.04 -10.98
CA SER A 108 1.51 -0.01 -11.15
C SER A 108 1.04 -1.05 -12.17
N ILE A 109 1.73 -1.18 -13.31
CA ILE A 109 1.44 -2.22 -14.31
C ILE A 109 1.57 -3.62 -13.71
N SER A 110 2.65 -3.85 -12.94
CA SER A 110 2.92 -5.14 -12.32
C SER A 110 1.84 -5.51 -11.30
N VAL A 111 1.40 -4.55 -10.48
CA VAL A 111 0.34 -4.74 -9.49
C VAL A 111 -0.99 -5.05 -10.16
N ILE A 112 -1.36 -4.32 -11.22
CA ILE A 112 -2.60 -4.58 -11.97
C ILE A 112 -2.59 -5.97 -12.60
N ALA A 113 -1.46 -6.39 -13.18
CA ALA A 113 -1.30 -7.72 -13.76
C ALA A 113 -1.46 -8.84 -12.71
N LEU A 114 -0.84 -8.66 -11.53
CA LEU A 114 -1.00 -9.59 -10.41
C LEU A 114 -2.44 -9.62 -9.86
N GLY A 115 -3.12 -8.47 -9.87
CA GLY A 115 -4.50 -8.32 -9.41
C GLY A 115 -5.46 -9.26 -10.14
N GLY A 116 -5.30 -9.43 -11.46
CA GLY A 116 -6.13 -10.34 -12.25
C GLY A 116 -6.06 -11.80 -11.81
N MET A 117 -4.84 -12.30 -11.55
CA MET A 117 -4.65 -13.64 -11.00
C MET A 117 -5.20 -13.74 -9.58
N PHE A 118 -4.95 -12.73 -8.74
CA PHE A 118 -5.41 -12.74 -7.35
C PHE A 118 -6.94 -12.79 -7.26
N VAL A 119 -7.64 -11.95 -8.03
CA VAL A 119 -9.11 -11.94 -8.07
C VAL A 119 -9.65 -13.26 -8.58
N THR A 120 -9.05 -13.85 -9.63
CA THR A 120 -9.49 -15.14 -10.16
C THR A 120 -9.35 -16.26 -9.11
N THR A 121 -8.24 -16.29 -8.39
CA THR A 121 -7.99 -17.27 -7.32
C THR A 121 -8.97 -17.10 -6.16
N ASN A 122 -9.22 -15.88 -5.70
CA ASN A 122 -10.17 -15.66 -4.60
C ASN A 122 -11.61 -15.97 -5.01
N LEU A 123 -12.01 -15.67 -6.25
CA LEU A 123 -13.32 -16.03 -6.78
C LEU A 123 -13.50 -17.55 -6.91
N SER A 124 -12.43 -18.25 -7.34
CA SER A 124 -12.38 -19.71 -7.35
C SER A 124 -12.65 -20.30 -5.97
N TYR A 125 -12.02 -19.76 -4.92
CA TYR A 125 -12.27 -20.19 -3.54
C TYR A 125 -13.69 -19.89 -3.08
N ALA A 126 -14.22 -18.69 -3.38
CA ALA A 126 -15.57 -18.29 -2.99
C ALA A 126 -16.67 -19.13 -3.65
N LEU A 127 -16.47 -19.55 -4.91
CA LEU A 127 -17.42 -20.35 -5.68
C LEU A 127 -17.18 -21.87 -5.56
N GLY A 128 -16.08 -22.29 -4.93
CA GLY A 128 -15.66 -23.71 -4.88
C GLY A 128 -15.22 -24.28 -6.23
N GLN A 129 -14.79 -23.44 -7.17
CA GLN A 129 -14.49 -23.80 -8.56
C GLN A 129 -13.00 -23.82 -8.83
N SER A 130 -12.31 -24.92 -8.51
CA SER A 130 -10.84 -25.05 -8.58
C SER A 130 -10.22 -24.96 -9.99
N TRP A 131 -11.04 -25.04 -11.05
CA TRP A 131 -10.56 -24.96 -12.44
C TRP A 131 -10.24 -23.53 -12.89
N MET A 132 -10.84 -22.50 -12.27
CA MET A 132 -10.75 -21.12 -12.75
C MET A 132 -9.30 -20.61 -12.84
N PRO A 133 -8.43 -20.79 -11.82
CA PRO A 133 -7.05 -20.29 -11.88
C PRO A 133 -6.19 -21.03 -12.89
N ASN A 134 -6.55 -22.27 -13.23
CA ASN A 134 -5.81 -23.10 -14.19
C ASN A 134 -6.22 -22.81 -15.64
N ASN A 135 -7.36 -22.15 -15.86
CA ASN A 135 -7.84 -21.81 -17.19
C ASN A 135 -7.35 -20.42 -17.61
N LYS A 136 -6.36 -20.40 -18.53
CA LYS A 136 -5.76 -19.16 -19.08
C LYS A 136 -6.80 -18.20 -19.64
N TRP A 137 -7.84 -18.69 -20.31
CA TRP A 137 -8.90 -17.84 -20.87
C TRP A 137 -9.74 -17.18 -19.76
N CYS A 138 -10.05 -17.93 -18.70
CA CYS A 138 -10.79 -17.40 -17.55
C CYS A 138 -10.00 -16.29 -16.86
N VAL A 139 -8.73 -16.54 -16.54
CA VAL A 139 -7.84 -15.54 -15.92
C VAL A 139 -7.70 -14.30 -16.80
N SER A 140 -7.49 -14.48 -18.11
CA SER A 140 -7.37 -13.37 -19.05
C SER A 140 -8.65 -12.54 -19.15
N LEU A 141 -9.83 -13.16 -19.20
CA LEU A 141 -11.11 -12.45 -19.25
C LEU A 141 -11.36 -11.63 -17.97
N ILE A 142 -11.10 -12.22 -16.80
CA ILE A 142 -11.22 -11.52 -15.51
C ILE A 142 -10.22 -10.35 -15.44
N SER A 143 -8.98 -10.58 -15.89
CA SER A 143 -7.95 -9.53 -15.94
C SER A 143 -8.34 -8.38 -16.87
N CYS A 144 -8.84 -8.68 -18.07
CA CYS A 144 -9.35 -7.68 -19.00
C CYS A 144 -10.53 -6.90 -18.39
N ALA A 145 -11.48 -7.58 -17.75
CA ALA A 145 -12.61 -6.94 -17.08
C ALA A 145 -12.14 -6.00 -15.95
N LEU A 146 -11.13 -6.41 -15.17
CA LEU A 146 -10.54 -5.57 -14.13
C LEU A 146 -9.86 -4.33 -14.71
N VAL A 147 -9.03 -4.48 -15.75
CA VAL A 147 -8.35 -3.35 -16.40
C VAL A 147 -9.36 -2.37 -16.99
N LEU A 148 -10.38 -2.86 -17.69
CA LEU A 148 -11.45 -2.03 -18.24
C LEU A 148 -12.25 -1.34 -17.14
N GLY A 149 -12.56 -2.04 -16.04
CA GLY A 149 -13.24 -1.48 -14.88
C GLY A 149 -12.43 -0.37 -14.20
N LEU A 150 -11.12 -0.58 -14.01
CA LEU A 150 -10.21 0.42 -13.48
C LEU A 150 -10.13 1.64 -14.42
N GLY A 151 -9.94 1.42 -15.72
CA GLY A 151 -9.92 2.50 -16.71
C GLY A 151 -11.22 3.31 -16.72
N TRP A 152 -12.37 2.64 -16.69
CA TRP A 152 -13.67 3.29 -16.61
C TRP A 152 -13.87 4.07 -15.30
N SER A 153 -13.41 3.52 -14.18
CA SER A 153 -13.45 4.22 -12.89
C SER A 153 -12.59 5.48 -12.89
N GLY A 154 -11.43 5.44 -13.56
CA GLY A 154 -10.55 6.60 -13.73
C GLY A 154 -11.20 7.73 -14.54
N VAL A 155 -11.96 7.40 -15.60
CA VAL A 155 -12.66 8.40 -16.43
C VAL A 155 -13.77 9.13 -15.66
N ARG A 156 -14.43 8.46 -14.71
CA ARG A 156 -15.50 9.08 -13.92
C ARG A 156 -15.01 9.94 -12.74
N GLY A 157 -13.70 10.00 -12.53
CA GLY A 157 -13.06 10.87 -11.55
C GLY A 157 -12.94 10.28 -10.14
N LEU A 158 -12.16 10.97 -9.31
CA LEU A 158 -11.69 10.47 -8.02
C LEU A 158 -12.82 10.15 -7.02
N SER A 159 -13.97 10.82 -7.11
CA SER A 159 -15.12 10.58 -6.23
C SER A 159 -15.56 9.10 -6.17
N LEU A 160 -15.54 8.39 -7.30
CA LEU A 160 -15.84 6.95 -7.35
C LEU A 160 -14.69 6.12 -6.77
N GLY A 161 -13.45 6.47 -7.14
CA GLY A 161 -12.25 5.82 -6.60
C GLY A 161 -12.22 5.87 -5.08
N LYS A 162 -12.53 7.02 -4.48
CA LYS A 162 -12.64 7.22 -3.04
C LYS A 162 -13.64 6.25 -2.39
N TRP A 163 -14.83 6.10 -2.98
CA TRP A 163 -15.84 5.20 -2.42
C TRP A 163 -15.40 3.73 -2.47
N VAL A 164 -14.79 3.32 -3.60
CA VAL A 164 -14.23 1.97 -3.79
C VAL A 164 -13.13 1.70 -2.76
N HIS A 165 -12.18 2.63 -2.57
CA HIS A 165 -11.12 2.48 -1.57
C HIS A 165 -11.69 2.43 -0.15
N ASN A 166 -12.64 3.31 0.20
CA ASN A 166 -13.19 3.32 1.55
C ASN A 166 -13.92 2.02 1.90
N ILE A 167 -14.73 1.48 0.97
CA ILE A 167 -15.41 0.20 1.17
C ILE A 167 -14.41 -0.96 1.21
N GLY A 168 -13.44 -0.97 0.30
CA GLY A 168 -12.40 -1.98 0.28
C GLY A 168 -11.63 -2.02 1.59
N ALA A 169 -11.22 -0.85 2.10
CA ALA A 169 -10.52 -0.71 3.36
C ALA A 169 -11.36 -1.18 4.54
N PHE A 170 -12.64 -0.82 4.58
CA PHE A 170 -13.55 -1.28 5.64
C PHE A 170 -13.74 -2.80 5.61
N ALA A 171 -13.96 -3.38 4.42
CA ALA A 171 -14.08 -4.84 4.26
C ALA A 171 -12.78 -5.54 4.68
N MET A 172 -11.63 -4.98 4.33
CA MET A 172 -10.33 -5.48 4.74
C MET A 172 -10.16 -5.44 6.26
N LEU A 173 -10.47 -4.31 6.90
CA LEU A 173 -10.42 -4.18 8.36
C LEU A 173 -11.34 -5.17 9.07
N LEU A 174 -12.54 -5.42 8.52
CA LEU A 174 -13.46 -6.41 9.04
C LEU A 174 -12.85 -7.82 8.97
N VAL A 175 -12.30 -8.20 7.82
CA VAL A 175 -11.70 -9.54 7.62
C VAL A 175 -10.50 -9.74 8.54
N TYR A 176 -9.55 -8.80 8.57
CA TYR A 176 -8.38 -8.92 9.45
C TYR A 176 -8.75 -8.81 10.93
N GLY A 177 -9.71 -7.96 11.28
CA GLY A 177 -10.27 -7.88 12.63
C GLY A 177 -10.87 -9.22 13.06
N ALA A 178 -11.65 -9.87 12.19
CA ALA A 178 -12.18 -11.19 12.45
C ALA A 178 -11.06 -12.23 12.64
N LEU A 179 -10.02 -12.22 11.79
CA LEU A 179 -8.87 -13.12 11.92
C LEU A 179 -8.11 -12.93 13.24
N ILE A 180 -7.99 -11.69 13.73
CA ILE A 180 -7.37 -11.39 15.02
C ILE A 180 -8.25 -11.87 16.17
N ILE A 181 -9.58 -11.71 16.07
CA ILE A 181 -10.53 -12.02 17.15
C ILE A 181 -10.80 -13.54 17.28
N LEU A 182 -10.77 -14.29 16.18
CA LEU A 182 -11.11 -15.73 16.13
C LEU A 182 -10.33 -16.59 17.15
N PRO A 183 -9.00 -16.49 17.30
CA PRO A 183 -8.26 -17.24 18.31
C PRO A 183 -8.74 -16.97 19.74
N PHE A 184 -9.12 -15.73 20.06
CA PHE A 184 -9.63 -15.38 21.39
C PHE A 184 -11.00 -16.00 21.65
N PHE A 185 -11.88 -16.08 20.64
CA PHE A 185 -13.14 -16.83 20.78
C PHE A 185 -12.91 -18.33 20.97
N ALA A 186 -11.97 -18.92 20.24
CA ALA A 186 -11.65 -20.34 20.37
C ALA A 186 -11.01 -20.67 21.74
N LEU A 187 -10.21 -19.76 22.31
CA LEU A 187 -9.76 -19.85 23.71
C LEU A 187 -10.93 -19.79 24.70
N ALA A 188 -11.86 -18.84 24.52
CA ALA A 188 -13.02 -18.70 25.41
C ALA A 188 -13.96 -19.91 25.36
N ARG A 189 -14.01 -20.63 24.23
CA ARG A 189 -14.77 -21.88 24.05
C ARG A 189 -14.01 -23.13 24.53
N GLY A 190 -12.73 -23.00 24.89
CA GLY A 190 -11.86 -24.13 25.26
C GLY A 190 -11.42 -25.00 24.08
N GLU A 191 -11.62 -24.56 22.84
CA GLU A 191 -11.17 -25.26 21.62
C GLU A 191 -9.65 -25.12 21.43
N LEU A 192 -9.08 -23.99 21.86
CA LEU A 192 -7.65 -23.76 21.95
C LEU A 192 -7.19 -23.87 23.41
N LYS A 193 -6.09 -24.60 23.65
CA LYS A 193 -5.49 -24.73 24.99
C LYS A 193 -4.59 -23.54 25.34
N GLU A 194 -3.77 -23.10 24.39
CA GLU A 194 -2.81 -22.01 24.56
C GLU A 194 -2.72 -21.19 23.27
N TYR A 195 -2.54 -19.87 23.40
CA TYR A 195 -2.36 -18.95 22.29
C TYR A 195 -1.31 -17.89 22.68
N HIS A 196 -0.18 -17.91 21.98
CA HIS A 196 0.96 -17.01 22.24
C HIS A 196 1.24 -16.14 21.00
N PRO A 197 0.42 -15.09 20.75
CA PRO A 197 0.52 -14.28 19.54
C PRO A 197 1.79 -13.42 19.46
N LEU A 198 2.40 -13.10 20.60
CA LEU A 198 3.54 -12.18 20.70
C LEU A 198 4.82 -12.90 21.17
N GLN A 199 4.99 -14.16 20.78
CA GLN A 199 6.16 -14.92 21.19
C GLN A 199 7.43 -14.35 20.54
N ILE A 200 8.45 -14.09 21.35
CA ILE A 200 9.78 -13.71 20.89
C ILE A 200 10.63 -14.97 20.85
N ALA A 201 11.10 -15.33 19.67
CA ALA A 201 12.01 -16.46 19.47
C ALA A 201 13.21 -16.04 18.60
N ALA A 202 14.36 -16.65 18.87
CA ALA A 202 15.52 -16.49 18.01
C ALA A 202 15.28 -17.19 16.66
N PRO A 203 15.73 -16.61 15.53
CA PRO A 203 15.65 -17.28 14.25
C PRO A 203 16.49 -18.56 14.25
N ALA A 204 15.87 -19.69 13.93
CA ALA A 204 16.55 -20.97 13.75
C ALA A 204 17.09 -21.18 12.32
N MET A 205 16.72 -20.28 11.40
CA MET A 205 17.07 -20.34 9.98
C MET A 205 18.38 -19.60 9.69
N SER A 206 18.98 -19.85 8.52
CA SER A 206 20.20 -19.16 8.12
C SER A 206 20.01 -17.65 8.06
N ILE A 207 21.09 -16.89 8.30
CA ILE A 207 21.07 -15.42 8.27
C ILE A 207 20.63 -14.88 6.90
N PHE A 208 21.03 -15.55 5.80
CA PHE A 208 20.61 -15.18 4.45
C PHE A 208 19.11 -15.34 4.22
N TYR A 209 18.52 -16.41 4.76
CA TYR A 209 17.07 -16.61 4.70
C TYR A 209 16.33 -15.55 5.52
N CYS A 210 16.81 -15.28 6.72
CA CYS A 210 16.29 -14.24 7.59
C CYS A 210 16.33 -12.87 6.92
N PHE A 211 17.46 -12.52 6.29
CA PHE A 211 17.60 -11.28 5.54
C PHE A 211 16.66 -11.22 4.33
N ASN A 212 16.46 -12.32 3.60
CA ASN A 212 15.50 -12.36 2.50
C ASN A 212 14.06 -12.05 2.94
N ILE A 213 13.62 -12.67 4.06
CA ILE A 213 12.27 -12.42 4.58
C ILE A 213 12.19 -11.01 5.17
N PHE A 214 13.20 -10.57 5.92
CA PHE A 214 13.30 -9.20 6.44
C PHE A 214 13.06 -8.16 5.34
N SER A 215 13.79 -8.25 4.22
CA SER A 215 13.67 -7.29 3.12
C SER A 215 12.27 -7.31 2.48
N LYS A 216 11.60 -8.47 2.45
CA LYS A 216 10.20 -8.56 1.99
C LYS A 216 9.23 -7.90 2.95
N LEU A 217 9.44 -8.01 4.26
CA LEU A 217 8.60 -7.35 5.25
C LEU A 217 8.84 -5.83 5.26
N ALA A 218 10.10 -5.41 5.25
CA ALA A 218 10.47 -4.00 5.19
C ALA A 218 10.00 -3.34 3.89
N VAL A 219 10.52 -3.77 2.74
CA VAL A 219 10.25 -3.10 1.46
C VAL A 219 8.90 -3.50 0.88
N GLY A 220 8.49 -4.76 1.00
CA GLY A 220 7.23 -5.23 0.41
C GLY A 220 6.02 -4.86 1.25
N ALA A 221 6.06 -5.13 2.55
CA ALA A 221 4.89 -5.03 3.41
C ALA A 221 4.71 -3.69 4.12
N LEU A 222 5.78 -2.91 4.26
CA LEU A 222 5.74 -1.61 4.94
C LEU A 222 5.95 -0.43 3.99
N SER A 223 6.01 -0.66 2.68
CA SER A 223 5.95 0.41 1.66
C SER A 223 4.54 0.62 1.15
N GLY A 224 4.33 1.75 0.49
CA GLY A 224 3.10 2.08 -0.22
C GLY A 224 2.29 3.21 0.40
N PHE A 225 2.54 3.54 1.67
CA PHE A 225 1.91 4.69 2.31
C PHE A 225 2.37 6.01 1.68
N GLU A 226 3.60 6.06 1.16
CA GLU A 226 4.18 7.22 0.49
C GLU A 226 3.42 7.60 -0.80
N TYR A 227 2.73 6.65 -1.44
CA TYR A 227 2.01 6.91 -2.69
C TYR A 227 0.81 7.84 -2.52
N VAL A 228 0.28 7.99 -1.31
CA VAL A 228 -0.80 8.95 -1.06
C VAL A 228 -0.35 10.41 -1.25
N ALA A 229 0.95 10.67 -1.21
CA ALA A 229 1.49 11.98 -1.54
C ALA A 229 1.33 12.35 -3.01
N ILE A 230 1.09 11.37 -3.90
CA ILE A 230 0.79 11.63 -5.31
C ILE A 230 -0.51 12.44 -5.43
N LEU A 231 -1.46 12.21 -4.51
CA LEU A 231 -2.81 12.79 -4.49
C LEU A 231 -2.90 14.10 -3.69
N ALA A 232 -1.79 14.82 -3.53
CA ALA A 232 -1.72 16.01 -2.69
C ALA A 232 -2.62 17.17 -3.18
N GLY A 233 -2.69 17.39 -4.49
CA GLY A 233 -3.55 18.38 -5.15
C GLY A 233 -5.05 18.08 -5.01
N GLU A 234 -5.44 16.81 -4.88
CA GLU A 234 -6.83 16.39 -4.63
C GLU A 234 -7.18 16.29 -3.13
N THR A 235 -6.22 16.60 -2.25
CA THR A 235 -6.39 16.61 -0.81
C THR A 235 -6.79 18.00 -0.29
N ARG A 236 -7.69 18.05 0.70
CA ARG A 236 -8.16 19.32 1.28
C ARG A 236 -7.07 20.13 1.97
N ALA A 237 -6.23 19.46 2.77
CA ALA A 237 -5.11 20.07 3.49
C ALA A 237 -3.87 19.16 3.40
N PRO A 238 -3.22 19.06 2.22
CA PRO A 238 -2.20 18.04 1.94
C PRO A 238 -1.02 18.06 2.92
N ALA A 239 -0.46 19.23 3.22
CA ALA A 239 0.66 19.38 4.15
C ALA A 239 0.38 18.80 5.55
N ARG A 240 -0.89 18.86 5.99
CA ARG A 240 -1.32 18.40 7.30
C ARG A 240 -1.85 16.97 7.27
N ASP A 241 -2.74 16.67 6.34
CA ASP A 241 -3.55 15.45 6.37
C ASP A 241 -2.78 14.24 5.85
N ILE A 242 -1.90 14.39 4.85
CA ILE A 242 -1.03 13.29 4.39
C ILE A 242 -0.07 12.90 5.53
N GLY A 243 0.63 13.88 6.11
CA GLY A 243 1.55 13.60 7.23
C GLY A 243 0.88 13.10 8.52
N ARG A 244 -0.45 13.23 8.66
CA ARG A 244 -1.22 12.65 9.77
C ARG A 244 -1.81 11.27 9.47
N SER A 245 -1.87 10.91 8.19
CA SER A 245 -2.41 9.59 7.77
C SER A 245 -1.34 8.51 7.77
N VAL A 246 -0.06 8.91 7.61
CA VAL A 246 1.13 8.08 7.86
C VAL A 246 1.29 7.88 9.36
#